data_AF-A0A7V7X0Z4-F1
#
_entry.id   AF-A0A7V7X0Z4-F1
#
_cell.length_a   1.000
_cell.length_b   1.000
_cell.length_c   1.000
_cell.angle_alpha   90.00
_cell.angle_beta   90.00
_cell.angle_gamma   90.00
#
_symmetry.space_group_name_H-M   'P 1'
#
loop_
_entity.id
_entity.type
_entity.pdbx_description
1 polymer ?
#
loop_
_entity_poly.entity_id
_entity_poly.type
_entity_poly.pdbx_seq_one_letter_code
_entity_poly.pdbx_strand_id
1 'polypeptide(L)'
;MKKNILFLLGFLLSPYSVFGGETIPGFHNGDAASAFNAAKQKNQIVMIDFFTTWCGPCKLLDKNIYQSDLFKAYTEKMVCYKIDAEKGEGIDIANKYNIRVYPSVVFTDASGKEIERKIGYDPDFTHYLKEIDRIIEGKDVLPKWIESFEKEKTFSPAVKIANYFMVYDIPAAEPYYRFALDADKNREKKETMDLMANYAVNQLYYGKAANKASYAEEFIQQFPNAEPALNLMVDLSFYFARNGQKEKAWDLFMRRYELANDNVKKNLSAKLEQIKLLTDHATKEETYKAIASLDMNAASDVSKAASWYQKWNDLPMADKVLRNWLKNNPTASLDDLNNVGWTAFELKIAPSEFAHALIRVWNDTPASEQDAYKADTIANLCELSGDKPNAVRFGELAVKLIPEKSRMRKEFEQNLERYKAMN
;
A
#
# COMPACT_ATOMS: atom_id res chain seq x y z
N MET A 1 -16.84 73.35 22.12
CA MET A 1 -17.41 72.03 22.52
C MET A 1 -17.24 71.05 21.37
N LYS A 2 -16.68 69.87 21.69
CA LYS A 2 -16.75 68.56 20.99
C LYS A 2 -16.41 68.43 19.48
N LYS A 3 -15.41 67.55 19.29
CA LYS A 3 -14.98 66.72 18.15
C LYS A 3 -16.08 66.24 17.19
N ASN A 4 -15.70 66.03 15.92
CA ASN A 4 -16.06 64.93 15.01
C ASN A 4 -15.01 64.95 13.86
N ILE A 5 -14.00 64.08 13.81
CA ILE A 5 -13.99 62.70 13.27
C ILE A 5 -14.55 62.62 11.85
N LEU A 6 -13.65 62.48 10.86
CA LEU A 6 -13.95 61.77 9.62
C LEU A 6 -12.77 60.85 9.27
N PHE A 7 -13.11 59.58 9.11
CA PHE A 7 -12.26 58.42 8.82
C PHE A 7 -11.66 58.50 7.40
N LEU A 8 -10.36 58.22 7.28
CA LEU A 8 -9.72 57.83 6.03
C LEU A 8 -9.14 56.42 6.23
N LEU A 9 -9.80 55.44 5.63
CA LEU A 9 -9.37 54.05 5.52
C LEU A 9 -8.16 53.98 4.59
N GLY A 10 -6.96 53.92 5.19
CA GLY A 10 -5.73 53.56 4.49
C GLY A 10 -5.54 52.05 4.52
N PHE A 11 -5.65 51.42 3.35
CA PHE A 11 -5.20 50.06 3.09
C PHE A 11 -3.70 49.95 3.38
N LEU A 12 -3.33 49.40 4.54
CA LEU A 12 -1.98 48.93 4.79
C LEU A 12 -1.85 47.54 4.15
N LEU A 13 -1.11 47.48 3.04
CA LEU A 13 -0.56 46.25 2.51
C LEU A 13 0.31 45.62 3.61
N SER A 14 -0.25 44.61 4.28
CA SER A 14 0.52 43.72 5.15
C SER A 14 1.60 43.03 4.31
N PRO A 15 2.86 42.98 4.75
CA PRO A 15 3.83 42.12 4.11
C PRO A 15 3.34 40.68 4.24
N TYR A 16 3.43 39.94 3.14
CA TYR A 16 3.18 38.52 3.08
C TYR A 16 3.92 37.82 4.22
N SER A 17 3.17 37.06 5.02
CA SER A 17 3.70 36.12 5.98
C SER A 17 4.61 35.14 5.25
N VAL A 18 5.92 35.30 5.41
CA VAL A 18 6.89 34.23 5.16
C VAL A 18 6.52 33.12 6.14
N PHE A 19 5.90 32.05 5.64
CA PHE A 19 5.79 30.79 6.39
C PHE A 19 7.21 30.20 6.50
N GLY A 20 8.01 30.74 7.42
CA GLY A 20 9.26 30.14 7.85
C GLY A 20 8.93 28.93 8.69
N GLY A 21 9.10 27.72 8.12
CA GLY A 21 9.30 26.54 8.96
C GLY A 21 10.52 26.79 9.85
N GLU A 22 10.43 26.46 11.13
CA GLU A 22 11.53 26.64 12.08
C GLU A 22 12.81 26.03 11.51
N THR A 23 13.83 26.86 11.27
CA THR A 23 15.13 26.41 10.81
C THR A 23 15.81 25.65 11.95
N ILE A 24 16.11 24.36 11.73
CA ILE A 24 16.85 23.56 12.71
C ILE A 24 18.31 24.06 12.75
N PRO A 25 18.85 24.43 13.93
CA PRO A 25 20.23 24.91 14.03
C PRO A 25 21.23 23.92 13.42
N GLY A 26 22.15 24.43 12.60
CA GLY A 26 23.20 23.64 11.95
C GLY A 26 22.78 22.96 10.64
N PHE A 27 21.50 22.96 10.28
CA PHE A 27 21.07 22.50 8.96
C PHE A 27 21.36 23.56 7.90
N HIS A 28 21.74 23.10 6.72
CA HIS A 28 22.02 23.91 5.56
C HIS A 28 20.73 24.56 5.04
N ASN A 29 20.78 25.88 4.88
CA ASN A 29 19.69 26.66 4.28
C ASN A 29 19.97 26.84 2.79
N GLY A 30 19.02 26.46 1.95
CA GLY A 30 19.14 26.58 0.49
C GLY A 30 18.58 25.37 -0.23
N ASP A 31 18.93 25.23 -1.50
CA ASP A 31 18.60 24.08 -2.33
C ASP A 31 19.61 22.93 -2.16
N ALA A 32 19.30 21.77 -2.71
CA ALA A 32 20.18 20.60 -2.62
C ALA A 32 21.55 20.87 -3.28
N ALA A 33 21.59 21.58 -4.41
CA ALA A 33 22.83 21.90 -5.12
C ALA A 33 23.81 22.69 -4.25
N SER A 34 23.30 23.68 -3.50
CA SER A 34 24.10 24.46 -2.56
C SER A 34 24.61 23.62 -1.37
N ALA A 35 23.82 22.65 -0.89
CA ALA A 35 24.24 21.72 0.16
C ALA A 35 25.40 20.83 -0.30
N PHE A 36 25.30 20.22 -1.49
CA PHE A 36 26.38 19.40 -2.05
C PHE A 36 27.65 20.22 -2.34
N ASN A 37 27.51 21.46 -2.82
CA ASN A 37 28.64 22.36 -3.02
C ASN A 37 29.33 22.73 -1.70
N ALA A 38 28.57 23.00 -0.64
CA ALA A 38 29.12 23.25 0.69
C ALA A 38 29.89 22.03 1.21
N ALA A 39 29.35 20.83 1.02
CA ALA A 39 29.99 19.58 1.41
C ALA A 39 31.30 19.36 0.65
N LYS A 40 31.33 19.67 -0.65
CA LYS A 40 32.53 19.59 -1.49
C LYS A 40 33.62 20.56 -1.00
N GLN A 41 33.25 21.79 -0.67
CA GLN A 41 34.21 22.80 -0.17
C GLN A 41 34.79 22.42 1.19
N LYS A 42 33.97 21.82 2.07
CA LYS A 42 34.38 21.40 3.42
C LYS A 42 35.00 20.00 3.46
N ASN A 43 35.00 19.27 2.34
CA ASN A 43 35.37 17.86 2.27
C ASN A 43 34.58 17.00 3.28
N GLN A 44 33.27 17.17 3.30
CA GLN A 44 32.33 16.53 4.23
C GLN A 44 31.31 15.66 3.48
N ILE A 45 30.71 14.72 4.21
CA ILE A 45 29.52 14.00 3.74
C ILE A 45 28.27 14.88 3.85
N VAL A 46 27.20 14.49 3.15
CA VAL A 46 25.88 15.11 3.27
C VAL A 46 24.94 14.13 3.96
N MET A 47 24.21 14.61 4.97
CA MET A 47 23.06 13.91 5.55
C MET A 47 21.79 14.57 5.02
N ILE A 48 20.94 13.82 4.33
CA ILE A 48 19.68 14.29 3.75
C ILE A 48 18.52 13.65 4.51
N ASP A 49 17.77 14.44 5.27
CA ASP A 49 16.51 14.01 5.90
C ASP A 49 15.32 14.26 4.96
N PHE A 50 14.73 13.17 4.46
CA PHE A 50 13.49 13.19 3.69
C PHE A 50 12.29 13.09 4.63
N PHE A 51 11.51 14.16 4.69
CA PHE A 51 10.34 14.26 5.56
C PHE A 51 9.08 14.65 4.78
N THR A 52 7.93 14.64 5.47
CA THR A 52 6.69 15.29 5.02
C THR A 52 6.05 16.04 6.19
N THR A 53 5.22 17.04 5.90
CA THR A 53 4.61 17.89 6.95
C THR A 53 3.64 17.15 7.88
N TRP A 54 3.04 16.07 7.38
CA TRP A 54 2.09 15.22 8.11
C TRP A 54 2.77 14.05 8.85
N CYS A 55 4.06 13.80 8.61
CA CYS A 55 4.79 12.70 9.22
C CYS A 55 5.04 12.93 10.73
N GLY A 56 4.31 12.20 11.57
CA GLY A 56 4.48 12.21 13.02
C GLY A 56 5.90 11.81 13.47
N PRO A 57 6.44 10.65 13.02
CA PRO A 57 7.80 10.23 13.37
C PRO A 57 8.90 11.24 12.98
N CYS A 58 8.72 11.97 11.88
CA CYS A 58 9.66 13.02 11.45
C CYS A 58 9.73 14.16 12.47
N LYS A 59 8.59 14.56 13.05
CA LYS A 59 8.53 15.58 14.11
C LYS A 59 9.21 15.10 15.40
N LEU A 60 9.14 13.80 15.70
CA LEU A 60 9.87 13.20 16.83
C LEU A 60 11.38 13.22 16.58
N LEU A 61 11.81 12.93 15.35
CA LEU A 61 13.22 13.01 14.96
C LEU A 61 13.77 14.43 15.13
N ASP A 62 13.03 15.43 14.65
CA ASP A 62 13.39 16.85 14.81
C ASP A 62 13.54 17.24 16.27
N LYS A 63 12.50 16.95 17.07
CA LYS A 63 12.42 17.36 18.47
C LYS A 63 13.45 16.64 19.35
N ASN A 64 13.58 15.32 19.21
CA ASN A 64 14.33 14.50 20.15
C ASN A 64 15.80 14.34 19.73
N ILE A 65 16.10 14.43 18.43
CA ILE A 65 17.44 14.22 17.91
C ILE A 65 18.03 15.55 17.44
N TYR A 66 17.44 16.17 16.42
CA TYR A 66 18.09 17.28 15.70
C TYR A 66 18.16 18.59 16.48
N GLN A 67 17.20 18.83 17.38
CA GLN A 67 17.23 20.00 18.28
C GLN A 67 18.15 19.82 19.49
N SER A 68 18.69 18.61 19.72
CA SER A 68 19.58 18.36 20.86
C SER A 68 20.95 19.02 20.70
N ASP A 69 21.55 19.47 21.80
CA ASP A 69 22.90 20.06 21.79
C ASP A 69 23.96 19.04 21.36
N LEU A 70 23.73 17.75 21.66
CA LEU A 70 24.62 16.68 21.23
C LEU A 70 24.63 16.53 19.70
N PHE A 71 23.49 16.64 19.04
CA PHE A 71 23.41 16.57 17.58
C PHE A 71 24.06 17.81 16.90
N LYS A 72 24.02 18.99 17.53
CA LYS A 72 24.68 20.19 16.98
C LYS A 72 26.16 19.96 16.69
N ALA A 73 26.87 19.21 17.54
CA ALA A 73 28.28 18.86 17.31
C ALA A 73 28.50 17.99 16.05
N TYR A 74 27.48 17.28 15.58
CA TYR A 74 27.55 16.51 14.32
C TYR A 74 27.30 17.39 13.10
N THR A 75 26.50 18.45 13.22
CA THR A 75 26.28 19.42 12.13
C THR A 75 27.56 20.16 11.70
N GLU A 76 28.59 20.16 12.55
CA GLU A 76 29.92 20.68 12.21
C GLU A 76 30.79 19.68 11.44
N LYS A 77 30.48 18.38 11.52
CA LYS A 77 31.25 17.28 10.90
C LYS A 77 30.68 16.83 9.55
N MET A 78 29.43 17.18 9.26
CA MET A 78 28.73 16.86 8.02
C MET A 78 27.76 17.96 7.62
N VAL A 79 27.42 18.05 6.34
CA VAL A 79 26.39 18.96 5.88
C VAL A 79 25.02 18.31 6.08
N CYS A 80 24.25 18.82 7.04
CA CYS A 80 22.88 18.37 7.27
C CYS A 80 21.91 19.14 6.37
N TYR A 81 21.09 18.45 5.60
CA TYR A 81 20.08 19.02 4.73
C TYR A 81 18.75 18.32 4.95
N LYS A 82 17.65 19.07 4.94
CA LYS A 82 16.32 18.53 5.19
C LYS A 82 15.37 18.99 4.08
N ILE A 83 14.60 18.05 3.55
CA ILE A 83 13.78 18.30 2.37
C ILE A 83 12.42 17.60 2.43
N ASP A 84 11.36 18.35 2.09
CA ASP A 84 10.01 17.80 1.99
C ASP A 84 9.92 16.98 0.71
N ALA A 85 9.85 15.65 0.84
CA ALA A 85 9.89 14.71 -0.27
C ALA A 85 8.68 14.82 -1.23
N GLU A 86 7.64 15.56 -0.84
CA GLU A 86 6.42 15.74 -1.64
C GLU A 86 6.31 17.15 -2.26
N LYS A 87 7.34 18.01 -2.13
CA LYS A 87 7.31 19.38 -2.63
C LYS A 87 8.59 19.80 -3.32
N GLY A 88 8.46 20.69 -4.31
CA GLY A 88 9.59 21.33 -4.99
C GLY A 88 10.60 20.32 -5.55
N GLU A 89 11.90 20.58 -5.37
CA GLU A 89 12.97 19.66 -5.77
C GLU A 89 12.97 18.34 -4.99
N GLY A 90 12.24 18.28 -3.87
CA GLY A 90 12.16 17.09 -3.01
C GLY A 90 11.52 15.90 -3.69
N ILE A 91 10.60 16.12 -4.64
CA ILE A 91 9.97 15.06 -5.42
C ILE A 91 11.02 14.33 -6.26
N ASP A 92 11.84 15.08 -7.00
CA ASP A 92 12.84 14.51 -7.90
C ASP A 92 13.99 13.86 -7.13
N ILE A 93 14.42 14.46 -6.02
CA ILE A 93 15.49 13.93 -5.18
C ILE A 93 15.01 12.67 -4.44
N ALA A 94 13.79 12.66 -3.91
CA ALA A 94 13.19 11.47 -3.29
C ALA A 94 13.08 10.31 -4.30
N ASN A 95 12.70 10.61 -5.55
CA ASN A 95 12.69 9.63 -6.64
C ASN A 95 14.11 9.10 -6.94
N LYS A 96 15.11 9.99 -7.00
CA LYS A 96 16.52 9.62 -7.25
C LYS A 96 17.04 8.61 -6.21
N TYR A 97 16.71 8.80 -4.94
CA TYR A 97 17.12 7.89 -3.85
C TYR A 97 16.10 6.77 -3.55
N ASN A 98 15.02 6.69 -4.34
CA ASN A 98 13.94 5.72 -4.21
C ASN A 98 13.37 5.69 -2.79
N ILE A 99 13.04 6.87 -2.26
CA ILE A 99 12.45 7.04 -0.92
C ILE A 99 11.00 6.58 -0.93
N ARG A 100 10.65 5.68 0.00
CA ARG A 100 9.31 5.07 0.09
C ARG A 100 8.66 5.17 1.46
N VAL A 101 9.43 5.57 2.48
CA VAL A 101 9.03 5.60 3.88
C VAL A 101 9.62 6.85 4.52
N TYR A 102 8.89 7.47 5.46
CA TYR A 102 9.30 8.68 6.15
C TYR A 102 9.38 8.48 7.68
N PRO A 103 10.36 9.10 8.36
CA PRO A 103 11.53 9.74 7.75
C PRO A 103 12.45 8.72 7.08
N SER A 104 13.19 9.15 6.07
CA SER A 104 14.36 8.43 5.56
C SER A 104 15.54 9.38 5.56
N VAL A 105 16.64 8.97 6.18
CA VAL A 105 17.87 9.77 6.27
C VAL A 105 18.93 9.11 5.40
N VAL A 106 19.33 9.76 4.31
CA VAL A 106 20.35 9.25 3.38
C VAL A 106 21.65 10.00 3.60
N PHE A 107 22.74 9.26 3.73
CA PHE A 107 24.09 9.80 3.83
C PHE A 107 24.79 9.61 2.49
N THR A 108 25.39 10.67 1.97
CA THR A 108 26.09 10.64 0.68
C THR A 108 27.46 11.29 0.77
N ASP A 109 28.33 10.99 -0.17
CA ASP A 109 29.48 11.85 -0.42
C ASP A 109 29.05 13.18 -1.05
N ALA A 110 30.00 14.10 -1.24
CA ALA A 110 29.74 15.41 -1.83
C ALA A 110 29.32 15.36 -3.33
N SER A 111 29.45 14.21 -4.00
CA SER A 111 28.93 14.00 -5.36
C SER A 111 27.48 13.52 -5.36
N GLY A 112 26.92 13.21 -4.18
CA GLY A 112 25.60 12.65 -4.02
C GLY A 112 25.55 11.13 -4.20
N LYS A 113 26.70 10.44 -4.23
CA LYS A 113 26.74 8.98 -4.20
C LYS A 113 26.48 8.50 -2.78
N GLU A 114 25.58 7.55 -2.66
CA GLU A 114 25.12 7.05 -1.38
C GLU A 114 26.19 6.26 -0.61
N ILE A 115 26.27 6.52 0.69
CA ILE A 115 27.19 5.90 1.65
C ILE A 115 26.42 4.96 2.58
N GLU A 116 25.28 5.42 3.09
CA GLU A 116 24.47 4.72 4.08
C GLU A 116 23.06 5.34 4.12
N ARG A 117 22.09 4.62 4.69
CA ARG A 117 20.79 5.22 5.02
C ARG A 117 20.20 4.68 6.31
N LYS A 118 19.33 5.47 6.94
CA LYS A 118 18.52 5.07 8.10
C LYS A 118 17.04 5.32 7.80
N ILE A 119 16.18 4.35 8.09
CA ILE A 119 14.73 4.49 7.95
C ILE A 119 14.10 4.69 9.32
N GLY A 120 13.08 5.54 9.34
CA GLY A 120 12.19 5.66 10.47
C GLY A 120 12.83 6.42 11.61
N TYR A 121 12.07 6.49 12.70
CA TYR A 121 12.51 7.13 13.92
C TYR A 121 13.12 6.08 14.85
N ASP A 122 14.35 6.32 15.29
CA ASP A 122 15.01 5.52 16.31
C ASP A 122 14.86 6.22 17.67
N PRO A 123 14.10 5.65 18.62
CA PRO A 123 13.96 6.23 19.95
C PRO A 123 15.23 6.13 20.79
N ASP A 124 16.18 5.25 20.45
CA ASP A 124 17.48 5.18 21.11
C ASP A 124 18.44 6.21 20.50
N PHE A 125 18.45 7.38 21.11
CA PHE A 125 19.33 8.49 20.72
C PHE A 125 20.81 8.10 20.71
N THR A 126 21.26 7.25 21.64
CA THR A 126 22.67 6.85 21.73
C THR A 126 23.03 5.93 20.57
N HIS A 127 22.15 5.01 20.23
CA HIS A 127 22.33 4.15 19.06
C HIS A 127 22.36 4.98 17.76
N TYR A 128 21.45 5.95 17.62
CA TYR A 128 21.42 6.83 16.46
C TYR A 128 22.73 7.61 16.25
N LEU A 129 23.28 8.21 17.31
CA LEU A 129 24.55 8.95 17.24
C LEU A 129 25.76 8.05 16.92
N LYS A 130 25.83 6.85 17.51
CA LYS A 130 26.91 5.88 17.21
C LYS A 130 26.91 5.47 15.74
N GLU A 131 25.74 5.32 15.15
CA GLU A 131 25.62 5.03 13.72
C GLU A 131 26.11 6.20 12.85
N ILE A 132 25.86 7.45 13.25
CA ILE A 132 26.40 8.61 12.55
C ILE A 132 27.92 8.66 12.66
N ASP A 133 28.50 8.44 13.84
CA ASP A 133 29.96 8.38 14.01
C ASP A 133 30.58 7.33 13.08
N ARG A 134 30.01 6.11 13.05
CA ARG A 134 30.43 5.04 12.15
C ARG A 134 30.41 5.47 10.67
N ILE A 135 29.36 6.17 10.24
CA ILE A 135 29.20 6.65 8.86
C ILE A 135 30.21 7.74 8.53
N ILE A 136 30.41 8.73 9.41
CA ILE A 136 31.39 9.81 9.24
C ILE A 136 32.81 9.24 9.15
N GLU A 137 33.12 8.23 9.97
CA GLU A 137 34.40 7.52 9.94
C GLU A 137 34.57 6.60 8.73
N GLY A 138 33.51 6.41 7.91
CA GLY A 138 33.52 5.54 6.74
C GLY A 138 33.68 4.06 7.09
N LYS A 139 33.28 3.64 8.29
CA LYS A 139 33.42 2.27 8.79
C LYS A 139 32.18 1.46 8.47
N ASP A 140 32.38 0.27 7.88
CA ASP A 140 31.30 -0.67 7.59
C ASP A 140 30.13 -0.07 6.78
N VAL A 141 30.43 0.73 5.76
CA VAL A 141 29.44 1.44 4.92
C VAL A 141 29.31 0.82 3.53
N LEU A 142 28.24 1.15 2.79
CA LEU A 142 27.94 0.59 1.47
C LEU A 142 29.12 0.68 0.48
N PRO A 143 29.82 1.83 0.30
CA PRO A 143 30.95 1.91 -0.61
C PRO A 143 32.07 0.92 -0.28
N LYS A 144 32.31 0.66 1.01
CA LYS A 144 33.35 -0.29 1.46
C LYS A 144 32.94 -1.74 1.22
N TRP A 145 31.66 -2.05 1.37
CA TRP A 145 31.15 -3.38 1.02
C TRP A 145 31.24 -3.62 -0.49
N ILE A 146 30.85 -2.63 -1.30
CA ILE A 146 30.94 -2.72 -2.77
C ILE A 146 32.40 -2.89 -3.21
N GLU A 147 33.32 -2.07 -2.70
CA GLU A 147 34.75 -2.16 -3.00
C GLU A 147 35.31 -3.55 -2.65
N SER A 148 35.00 -4.06 -1.46
CA SER A 148 35.39 -5.41 -1.03
C SER A 148 34.81 -6.50 -1.93
N PHE A 149 33.52 -6.40 -2.29
CA PHE A 149 32.88 -7.35 -3.19
C PHE A 149 33.47 -7.32 -4.60
N GLU A 150 33.75 -6.14 -5.16
CA GLU A 150 34.35 -5.99 -6.48
C GLU A 150 35.73 -6.61 -6.56
N LYS A 151 36.54 -6.43 -5.50
CA LYS A 151 37.90 -6.96 -5.42
C LYS A 151 37.93 -8.47 -5.17
N GLU A 152 37.11 -8.96 -4.25
CA GLU A 152 37.27 -10.31 -3.71
C GLU A 152 36.19 -11.29 -4.18
N LYS A 153 35.01 -10.80 -4.56
CA LYS A 153 33.84 -11.62 -4.90
C LYS A 153 33.56 -12.67 -3.83
N THR A 154 33.36 -12.22 -2.59
CA THR A 154 33.15 -13.11 -1.43
C THR A 154 31.73 -13.01 -0.87
N PHE A 155 31.34 -14.04 -0.12
CA PHE A 155 30.01 -14.20 0.47
C PHE A 155 29.61 -13.03 1.40
N SER A 156 30.48 -12.65 2.33
CA SER A 156 30.17 -11.67 3.38
C SER A 156 29.74 -10.30 2.83
N PRO A 157 30.52 -9.63 1.94
CA PRO A 157 30.10 -8.34 1.39
C PRO A 157 28.86 -8.48 0.47
N ALA A 158 28.66 -9.61 -0.21
CA ALA A 158 27.43 -9.85 -0.98
C ALA A 158 26.18 -9.86 -0.08
N VAL A 159 26.23 -10.55 1.07
CA VAL A 159 25.14 -10.57 2.05
C VAL A 159 24.83 -9.16 2.56
N LYS A 160 25.85 -8.36 2.87
CA LYS A 160 25.67 -6.98 3.36
C LYS A 160 25.00 -6.10 2.30
N ILE A 161 25.49 -6.14 1.06
CA ILE A 161 24.94 -5.35 -0.04
C ILE A 161 23.50 -5.78 -0.37
N ALA A 162 23.22 -7.08 -0.38
CA ALA A 162 21.89 -7.60 -0.64
C ALA A 162 20.88 -7.14 0.43
N ASN A 163 21.23 -7.25 1.73
CA ASN A 163 20.39 -6.76 2.83
C ASN A 163 20.19 -5.25 2.78
N TYR A 164 21.23 -4.50 2.40
CA TYR A 164 21.13 -3.07 2.23
C TYR A 164 20.11 -2.68 1.17
N PHE A 165 20.20 -3.24 -0.04
CA PHE A 165 19.31 -2.86 -1.12
C PHE A 165 17.91 -3.46 -1.01
N MET A 166 17.73 -4.66 -0.44
CA MET A 166 16.44 -5.36 -0.50
C MET A 166 15.27 -4.61 0.16
N VAL A 167 15.56 -3.70 1.08
CA VAL A 167 14.54 -2.92 1.78
C VAL A 167 13.99 -1.77 0.91
N TYR A 168 14.72 -1.35 -0.14
CA TYR A 168 14.39 -0.15 -0.92
C TYR A 168 14.39 -0.39 -2.42
N ASP A 169 15.40 -1.10 -2.91
CA ASP A 169 15.66 -1.43 -4.30
C ASP A 169 15.95 -2.93 -4.44
N ILE A 170 14.87 -3.71 -4.33
CA ILE A 170 14.91 -5.18 -4.51
C ILE A 170 15.63 -5.57 -5.82
N PRO A 171 15.36 -4.94 -6.99
CA PRO A 171 16.14 -5.19 -8.20
C PRO A 171 17.66 -5.03 -8.02
N ALA A 172 18.13 -3.99 -7.32
CA ALA A 172 19.55 -3.81 -7.03
C ALA A 172 20.12 -4.87 -6.07
N ALA A 173 19.29 -5.46 -5.19
CA ALA A 173 19.69 -6.52 -4.28
C ALA A 173 19.86 -7.90 -4.95
N GLU A 174 19.05 -8.20 -5.97
CA GLU A 174 18.95 -9.53 -6.60
C GLU A 174 20.32 -10.12 -7.03
N PRO A 175 21.24 -9.38 -7.69
CA PRO A 175 22.53 -9.95 -8.11
C PRO A 175 23.39 -10.41 -6.92
N TYR A 176 23.42 -9.64 -5.84
CA TYR A 176 24.19 -9.95 -4.64
C TYR A 176 23.53 -11.06 -3.82
N TYR A 177 22.20 -11.07 -3.78
CA TYR A 177 21.41 -12.16 -3.20
C TYR A 177 21.73 -13.50 -3.87
N ARG A 178 21.66 -13.56 -5.22
CA ARG A 178 22.00 -14.76 -5.98
C ARG A 178 23.44 -15.19 -5.77
N PHE A 179 24.37 -14.24 -5.80
CA PHE A 179 25.77 -14.53 -5.53
C PHE A 179 25.97 -15.19 -4.15
N ALA A 180 25.37 -14.61 -3.09
CA ALA A 180 25.50 -15.14 -1.73
C ALA A 180 24.96 -16.58 -1.63
N LEU A 181 23.83 -16.85 -2.28
CA LEU A 181 23.29 -18.21 -2.38
C LEU A 181 24.24 -19.15 -3.13
N ASP A 182 24.77 -18.76 -4.28
CA ASP A 182 25.69 -19.62 -5.03
C ASP A 182 27.01 -19.89 -4.31
N ALA A 183 27.47 -18.95 -3.47
CA ALA A 183 28.64 -19.09 -2.63
C ALA A 183 28.41 -19.99 -1.38
N ASP A 184 27.16 -20.25 -1.03
CA ASP A 184 26.75 -21.20 0.02
C ASP A 184 25.71 -22.20 -0.54
N LYS A 185 26.15 -23.04 -1.49
CA LYS A 185 25.26 -23.95 -2.26
C LYS A 185 24.38 -24.83 -1.39
N ASN A 186 24.88 -25.26 -0.23
CA ASN A 186 24.15 -26.11 0.70
C ASN A 186 23.29 -25.32 1.71
N ARG A 187 23.41 -23.99 1.72
CA ARG A 187 22.72 -23.06 2.64
C ARG A 187 22.97 -23.39 4.12
N GLU A 188 24.21 -23.76 4.45
CA GLU A 188 24.58 -24.17 5.80
C GLU A 188 24.78 -22.98 6.75
N LYS A 189 25.01 -21.78 6.21
CA LYS A 189 25.26 -20.58 7.01
C LYS A 189 23.95 -19.95 7.48
N LYS A 190 23.94 -19.49 8.74
CA LYS A 190 22.81 -18.75 9.31
C LYS A 190 22.50 -17.49 8.51
N GLU A 191 23.54 -16.77 8.08
CA GLU A 191 23.42 -15.55 7.28
C GLU A 191 22.71 -15.81 5.94
N THR A 192 22.88 -17.00 5.37
CA THR A 192 22.17 -17.40 4.14
C THR A 192 20.69 -17.59 4.42
N MET A 193 20.33 -18.29 5.50
CA MET A 193 18.95 -18.47 5.92
C MET A 193 18.28 -17.10 6.22
N ASP A 194 18.94 -16.25 6.99
CA ASP A 194 18.44 -14.91 7.34
C ASP A 194 18.25 -14.04 6.08
N LEU A 195 19.22 -14.10 5.15
CA LEU A 195 19.14 -13.40 3.87
C LEU A 195 17.95 -13.90 3.02
N MET A 196 17.74 -15.21 2.93
CA MET A 196 16.61 -15.80 2.21
C MET A 196 15.27 -15.40 2.83
N ALA A 197 15.16 -15.43 4.15
CA ALA A 197 13.97 -15.01 4.87
C ALA A 197 13.62 -13.54 4.56
N ASN A 198 14.60 -12.65 4.72
CA ASN A 198 14.41 -11.22 4.49
C ASN A 198 14.06 -10.94 3.02
N TYR A 199 14.71 -11.63 2.09
CA TYR A 199 14.44 -11.48 0.67
C TYR A 199 13.01 -11.92 0.32
N ALA A 200 12.58 -13.07 0.83
CA ALA A 200 11.23 -13.59 0.64
C ALA A 200 10.15 -12.64 1.17
N VAL A 201 10.33 -12.10 2.39
CA VAL A 201 9.42 -11.11 2.98
C VAL A 201 9.35 -9.86 2.10
N ASN A 202 10.49 -9.27 1.75
CA ASN A 202 10.51 -8.03 0.95
C ASN A 202 9.91 -8.24 -0.45
N GLN A 203 10.17 -9.39 -1.08
CA GLN A 203 9.52 -9.75 -2.34
C GLN A 203 8.01 -9.86 -2.19
N LEU A 204 7.50 -10.51 -1.14
CA LEU A 204 6.06 -10.68 -0.95
C LEU A 204 5.33 -9.33 -0.81
N TYR A 205 5.87 -8.44 0.02
CA TYR A 205 5.27 -7.14 0.34
C TYR A 205 5.53 -6.05 -0.72
N TYR A 206 6.76 -5.97 -1.23
CA TYR A 206 7.21 -4.84 -2.07
C TYR A 206 7.68 -5.26 -3.47
N GLY A 207 7.84 -6.57 -3.70
CA GLY A 207 8.24 -7.12 -4.99
C GLY A 207 7.20 -6.86 -6.08
N LYS A 208 7.69 -6.50 -7.26
CA LYS A 208 6.89 -6.29 -8.48
C LYS A 208 6.92 -7.51 -9.42
N ALA A 209 7.74 -8.51 -9.11
CA ALA A 209 7.88 -9.70 -9.93
C ALA A 209 6.63 -10.59 -9.85
N ALA A 210 6.21 -11.17 -10.98
CA ALA A 210 5.05 -12.06 -11.04
C ALA A 210 5.22 -13.31 -10.16
N ASN A 211 6.45 -13.76 -9.95
CA ASN A 211 6.81 -14.93 -9.16
C ASN A 211 7.20 -14.60 -7.71
N LYS A 212 6.91 -13.40 -7.18
CA LYS A 212 7.37 -12.99 -5.84
C LYS A 212 7.04 -13.96 -4.69
N ALA A 213 5.94 -14.72 -4.81
CA ALA A 213 5.57 -15.77 -3.85
C ALA A 213 6.56 -16.95 -3.82
N SER A 214 7.25 -17.25 -4.93
CA SER A 214 8.12 -18.41 -5.03
C SER A 214 9.31 -18.34 -4.09
N TYR A 215 9.81 -17.14 -3.79
CA TYR A 215 10.90 -16.96 -2.83
C TYR A 215 10.50 -17.38 -1.41
N ALA A 216 9.26 -17.06 -1.00
CA ALA A 216 8.73 -17.49 0.28
C ALA A 216 8.46 -19.00 0.30
N GLU A 217 7.92 -19.55 -0.80
CA GLU A 217 7.71 -21.00 -0.93
C GLU A 217 9.03 -21.78 -0.85
N GLU A 218 10.06 -21.36 -1.59
CA GLU A 218 11.40 -21.97 -1.58
C GLU A 218 12.00 -21.92 -0.17
N PHE A 219 11.94 -20.77 0.49
CA PHE A 219 12.45 -20.62 1.85
C PHE A 219 11.72 -21.50 2.86
N ILE A 220 10.37 -21.56 2.81
CA ILE A 220 9.57 -22.43 3.67
C ILE A 220 9.87 -23.91 3.41
N GLN A 221 10.07 -24.30 2.15
CA GLN A 221 10.42 -25.67 1.80
C GLN A 221 11.79 -26.07 2.38
N GLN A 222 12.76 -25.16 2.33
CA GLN A 222 14.11 -25.44 2.80
C GLN A 222 14.26 -25.36 4.33
N PHE A 223 13.56 -24.44 4.98
CA PHE A 223 13.66 -24.19 6.41
C PHE A 223 12.29 -24.28 7.12
N PRO A 224 11.55 -25.39 7.00
CA PRO A 224 10.13 -25.45 7.36
C PRO A 224 9.80 -25.20 8.84
N ASN A 225 10.80 -25.37 9.72
CA ASN A 225 10.65 -25.19 11.17
C ASN A 225 11.37 -23.94 11.69
N ALA A 226 12.03 -23.16 10.82
CA ALA A 226 12.67 -21.92 11.23
C ALA A 226 11.60 -20.86 11.53
N GLU A 227 11.79 -20.06 12.59
CA GLU A 227 10.83 -19.03 13.00
C GLU A 227 10.44 -18.07 11.85
N PRO A 228 11.37 -17.59 10.99
CA PRO A 228 10.99 -16.77 9.85
C PRO A 228 10.11 -17.51 8.83
N ALA A 229 10.29 -18.82 8.65
CA ALA A 229 9.48 -19.61 7.74
C ALA A 229 8.05 -19.77 8.29
N LEU A 230 7.94 -20.03 9.60
CA LEU A 230 6.67 -20.07 10.30
C LEU A 230 5.91 -18.75 10.17
N ASN A 231 6.59 -17.60 10.26
CA ASN A 231 5.96 -16.30 10.06
C ASN A 231 5.56 -16.07 8.59
N LEU A 232 6.41 -16.46 7.64
CA LEU A 232 6.11 -16.39 6.22
C LEU A 232 4.93 -17.27 5.80
N MET A 233 4.71 -18.43 6.42
CA MET A 233 3.53 -19.26 6.15
C MET A 233 2.22 -18.48 6.37
N VAL A 234 2.16 -17.67 7.43
CA VAL A 234 1.02 -16.78 7.69
C VAL A 234 0.89 -15.76 6.55
N ASP A 235 1.93 -14.99 6.26
CA ASP A 235 1.83 -13.91 5.28
C ASP A 235 1.53 -14.43 3.86
N LEU A 236 2.16 -15.54 3.50
CA LEU A 236 1.98 -16.20 2.21
C LEU A 236 0.58 -16.82 2.08
N SER A 237 0.00 -17.38 3.15
CA SER A 237 -1.40 -17.85 3.10
C SER A 237 -2.38 -16.72 2.77
N PHE A 238 -2.26 -15.56 3.41
CA PHE A 238 -3.10 -14.40 3.09
C PHE A 238 -2.87 -13.89 1.68
N TYR A 239 -1.62 -13.94 1.19
CA TYR A 239 -1.33 -13.65 -0.20
C TYR A 239 -2.06 -14.60 -1.15
N PHE A 240 -1.99 -15.91 -0.93
CA PHE A 240 -2.68 -16.89 -1.76
C PHE A 240 -4.20 -16.73 -1.72
N ALA A 241 -4.78 -16.48 -0.55
CA ALA A 241 -6.22 -16.29 -0.41
C ALA A 241 -6.73 -15.10 -1.22
N ARG A 242 -6.01 -13.97 -1.15
CA ARG A 242 -6.34 -12.75 -1.93
C ARG A 242 -6.17 -12.91 -3.44
N ASN A 243 -5.34 -13.87 -3.87
CA ASN A 243 -5.12 -14.21 -5.28
C ASN A 243 -5.96 -15.43 -5.73
N GLY A 244 -6.99 -15.80 -4.97
CA GLY A 244 -7.94 -16.87 -5.34
C GLY A 244 -7.44 -18.29 -5.13
N GLN A 245 -6.21 -18.49 -4.63
CA GLN A 245 -5.64 -19.81 -4.32
C GLN A 245 -6.09 -20.28 -2.92
N LYS A 246 -7.40 -20.48 -2.75
CA LYS A 246 -8.06 -20.69 -1.45
C LYS A 246 -7.57 -21.92 -0.69
N GLU A 247 -7.53 -23.09 -1.32
CA GLU A 247 -7.07 -24.34 -0.68
C GLU A 247 -5.59 -24.24 -0.27
N LYS A 248 -4.74 -23.78 -1.19
CA LYS A 248 -3.31 -23.56 -0.91
C LYS A 248 -3.07 -22.61 0.26
N ALA A 249 -3.88 -21.56 0.34
CA ALA A 249 -3.83 -20.62 1.46
C ALA A 249 -4.24 -21.29 2.78
N TRP A 250 -5.34 -22.04 2.77
CA TRP A 250 -5.85 -22.73 3.95
C TRP A 250 -4.84 -23.75 4.48
N ASP A 251 -4.34 -24.63 3.61
CA ASP A 251 -3.38 -25.68 3.97
C ASP A 251 -2.12 -25.08 4.59
N LEU A 252 -1.60 -24.00 4.00
CA LEU A 252 -0.40 -23.34 4.49
C LEU A 252 -0.62 -22.67 5.86
N PHE A 253 -1.75 -22.00 6.05
CA PHE A 253 -2.10 -21.41 7.34
C PHE A 253 -2.29 -22.48 8.41
N MET A 254 -2.99 -23.56 8.09
CA MET A 254 -3.26 -24.64 9.03
C MET A 254 -1.99 -25.39 9.42
N ARG A 255 -1.07 -25.64 8.48
CA ARG A 255 0.27 -26.16 8.79
C ARG A 255 0.98 -25.30 9.84
N ARG A 256 0.95 -23.98 9.68
CA ARG A 256 1.52 -23.04 10.66
C ARG A 256 0.80 -23.07 12.00
N TYR A 257 -0.53 -23.17 11.98
CA TYR A 257 -1.36 -23.22 13.17
C TYR A 257 -1.14 -24.52 13.96
N GLU A 258 -0.96 -25.66 13.29
CA GLU A 258 -0.69 -26.96 13.90
C GLU A 258 0.68 -27.02 14.58
N LEU A 259 1.70 -26.41 13.96
CA LEU A 259 3.04 -26.27 14.54
C LEU A 259 3.11 -25.30 15.73
N ALA A 260 2.07 -24.50 15.97
CA ALA A 260 2.05 -23.50 17.02
C ALA A 260 1.77 -24.09 18.40
N ASN A 261 2.48 -23.60 19.43
CA ASN A 261 2.08 -23.78 20.82
C ASN A 261 0.85 -22.92 21.17
N ASP A 262 0.26 -23.14 22.35
CA ASP A 262 -0.99 -22.49 22.76
C ASP A 262 -0.92 -20.95 22.79
N ASN A 263 0.20 -20.39 23.23
CA ASN A 263 0.38 -18.94 23.27
C ASN A 263 0.40 -18.35 21.85
N VAL A 264 1.07 -19.02 20.92
CA VAL A 264 1.11 -18.61 19.52
C VAL A 264 -0.25 -18.82 18.84
N LYS A 265 -0.96 -19.92 19.12
CA LYS A 265 -2.34 -20.14 18.63
C LYS A 265 -3.29 -19.03 19.08
N LYS A 266 -3.17 -18.58 20.34
CA LYS A 266 -3.92 -17.43 20.84
C LYS A 266 -3.69 -16.19 19.99
N ASN A 267 -2.46 -15.91 19.61
CA ASN A 267 -2.11 -14.78 18.73
C ASN A 267 -2.57 -14.98 17.28
N LEU A 268 -2.65 -16.23 16.81
CA LEU A 268 -3.14 -16.57 15.47
C LEU A 268 -4.67 -16.65 15.36
N SER A 269 -5.41 -16.71 16.47
CA SER A 269 -6.87 -16.91 16.48
C SER A 269 -7.63 -15.90 15.62
N ALA A 270 -7.33 -14.61 15.75
CA ALA A 270 -7.94 -13.56 14.94
C ALA A 270 -7.60 -13.72 13.44
N LYS A 271 -6.38 -14.17 13.12
CA LYS A 271 -5.98 -14.46 11.74
C LYS A 271 -6.64 -15.74 11.20
N LEU A 272 -6.89 -16.73 12.06
CA LEU A 272 -7.63 -17.95 11.71
C LEU A 272 -9.07 -17.63 11.32
N GLU A 273 -9.76 -16.76 12.08
CA GLU A 273 -11.10 -16.29 11.71
C GLU A 273 -11.10 -15.59 10.34
N GLN A 274 -10.10 -14.73 10.09
CA GLN A 274 -9.99 -14.04 8.80
C GLN A 274 -9.70 -14.98 7.63
N ILE A 275 -8.73 -15.90 7.78
CA ILE A 275 -8.34 -16.80 6.69
C ILE A 275 -9.49 -17.75 6.34
N LYS A 276 -10.24 -18.26 7.34
CA LYS A 276 -11.45 -19.06 7.13
C LYS A 276 -12.45 -18.36 6.21
N LEU A 277 -12.67 -17.06 6.40
CA LEU A 277 -13.58 -16.28 5.57
C LEU A 277 -13.03 -16.08 4.15
N LEU A 278 -11.73 -15.87 4.00
CA LEU A 278 -11.08 -15.67 2.69
C LEU A 278 -10.94 -16.96 1.87
N THR A 279 -10.85 -18.11 2.53
CA THR A 279 -10.65 -19.42 1.90
C THR A 279 -11.89 -20.29 1.87
N ASP A 280 -13.06 -19.75 2.21
CA ASP A 280 -14.33 -20.46 2.28
C ASP A 280 -14.48 -21.55 3.35
N HIS A 281 -13.53 -21.66 4.27
CA HIS A 281 -13.53 -22.63 5.38
C HIS A 281 -14.30 -22.19 6.63
N ALA A 282 -14.83 -20.95 6.65
CA ALA A 282 -15.69 -20.50 7.73
C ALA A 282 -16.97 -21.33 7.79
N THR A 283 -17.46 -21.61 9.00
CA THR A 283 -18.80 -22.18 9.22
C THR A 283 -19.90 -21.14 8.96
N LYS A 284 -21.15 -21.59 8.89
CA LYS A 284 -22.32 -20.70 8.79
C LYS A 284 -22.38 -19.72 9.95
N GLU A 285 -22.18 -20.21 11.18
CA GLU A 285 -22.19 -19.40 12.40
C GLU A 285 -21.08 -18.33 12.39
N GLU A 286 -19.84 -18.72 12.06
CA GLU A 286 -18.72 -17.79 11.96
C GLU A 286 -18.95 -16.74 10.88
N THR A 287 -19.50 -17.15 9.73
CA THR A 287 -19.87 -16.23 8.65
C THR A 287 -20.92 -15.23 9.14
N TYR A 288 -21.96 -15.69 9.84
CA TYR A 288 -23.05 -14.82 10.31
C TYR A 288 -22.57 -13.86 11.42
N LYS A 289 -21.69 -14.33 12.31
CA LYS A 289 -21.01 -13.47 13.28
C LYS A 289 -20.18 -12.38 12.58
N ALA A 290 -19.48 -12.73 11.50
CA ALA A 290 -18.73 -11.75 10.70
C ALA A 290 -19.67 -10.74 10.02
N ILE A 291 -20.81 -11.18 9.47
CA ILE A 291 -21.82 -10.27 8.88
C ILE A 291 -22.30 -9.25 9.91
N ALA A 292 -22.51 -9.66 11.16
CA ALA A 292 -22.98 -8.76 12.22
C ALA A 292 -21.99 -7.63 12.56
N SER A 293 -20.72 -7.72 12.11
CA SER A 293 -19.70 -6.68 12.30
C SER A 293 -19.52 -5.72 11.12
N LEU A 294 -20.19 -5.99 9.99
CA LEU A 294 -20.08 -5.18 8.77
C LEU A 294 -20.91 -3.89 8.88
N ASP A 295 -20.49 -2.84 8.16
CA ASP A 295 -21.26 -1.60 8.06
C ASP A 295 -22.40 -1.78 7.05
N MET A 296 -23.61 -2.04 7.57
CA MET A 296 -24.81 -2.23 6.74
C MET A 296 -25.29 -0.96 6.02
N ASN A 297 -24.57 0.17 6.09
CA ASN A 297 -24.79 1.32 5.22
C ASN A 297 -23.78 1.40 4.06
N ALA A 298 -22.66 0.69 4.13
CA ALA A 298 -21.69 0.66 3.04
C ALA A 298 -22.13 -0.34 1.95
N ALA A 299 -22.15 0.11 0.68
CA ALA A 299 -22.55 -0.71 -0.46
C ALA A 299 -21.70 -1.98 -0.63
N SER A 300 -20.39 -1.88 -0.37
CA SER A 300 -19.47 -3.02 -0.42
C SER A 300 -19.78 -4.09 0.62
N ASP A 301 -20.17 -3.66 1.82
CA ASP A 301 -20.38 -4.54 2.97
C ASP A 301 -21.73 -5.26 2.88
N VAL A 302 -22.80 -4.57 2.46
CA VAL A 302 -24.08 -5.23 2.20
C VAL A 302 -23.99 -6.23 1.05
N SER A 303 -23.26 -5.89 -0.02
CA SER A 303 -23.07 -6.78 -1.17
C SER A 303 -22.34 -8.05 -0.75
N LYS A 304 -21.26 -7.90 0.02
CA LYS A 304 -20.53 -9.00 0.63
C LYS A 304 -21.40 -9.85 1.56
N ALA A 305 -22.21 -9.22 2.41
CA ALA A 305 -23.13 -9.93 3.29
C ALA A 305 -24.15 -10.76 2.48
N ALA A 306 -24.72 -10.21 1.42
CA ALA A 306 -25.65 -10.90 0.55
C ALA A 306 -25.00 -12.12 -0.15
N SER A 307 -23.79 -11.97 -0.70
CA SER A 307 -23.04 -13.10 -1.28
C SER A 307 -22.71 -14.18 -0.24
N TRP A 308 -22.45 -13.80 1.01
CA TRP A 308 -22.23 -14.75 2.11
C TRP A 308 -23.51 -15.45 2.55
N TYR A 309 -24.65 -14.77 2.59
CA TYR A 309 -25.94 -15.43 2.80
C TYR A 309 -26.26 -16.40 1.66
N GLN A 310 -25.99 -16.01 0.41
CA GLN A 310 -26.13 -16.87 -0.76
C GLN A 310 -25.28 -18.14 -0.64
N LYS A 311 -24.02 -18.03 -0.21
CA LYS A 311 -23.13 -19.18 0.02
C LYS A 311 -23.78 -20.23 0.93
N TRP A 312 -24.58 -19.80 1.91
CA TRP A 312 -25.29 -20.67 2.84
C TRP A 312 -26.74 -20.97 2.45
N ASN A 313 -27.10 -20.71 1.17
CA ASN A 313 -28.44 -20.84 0.61
C ASN A 313 -29.53 -20.07 1.38
N ASP A 314 -29.16 -18.97 2.04
CA ASP A 314 -30.08 -18.09 2.78
C ASP A 314 -30.50 -16.89 1.91
N LEU A 315 -31.07 -17.20 0.75
CA LEU A 315 -31.63 -16.22 -0.19
C LEU A 315 -32.59 -15.22 0.46
N PRO A 316 -33.50 -15.61 1.39
CA PRO A 316 -34.36 -14.64 2.08
C PRO A 316 -33.59 -13.60 2.87
N MET A 317 -32.48 -13.99 3.52
CA MET A 317 -31.66 -13.02 4.25
C MET A 317 -30.84 -12.14 3.30
N ALA A 318 -30.31 -12.69 2.21
CA ALA A 318 -29.68 -11.92 1.14
C ALA A 318 -30.63 -10.84 0.58
N ASP A 319 -31.87 -11.22 0.25
CA ASP A 319 -32.92 -10.29 -0.22
C ASP A 319 -33.22 -9.21 0.82
N LYS A 320 -33.39 -9.62 2.08
CA LYS A 320 -33.68 -8.71 3.18
C LYS A 320 -32.59 -7.65 3.36
N VAL A 321 -31.31 -8.03 3.36
CA VAL A 321 -30.23 -7.04 3.58
C VAL A 321 -30.08 -6.07 2.42
N LEU A 322 -30.19 -6.56 1.18
CA LEU A 322 -30.13 -5.71 -0.02
C LEU A 322 -31.27 -4.69 -0.05
N ARG A 323 -32.52 -5.13 0.19
CA ARG A 323 -33.69 -4.23 0.22
C ARG A 323 -33.64 -3.22 1.36
N ASN A 324 -33.21 -3.65 2.55
CA ASN A 324 -33.06 -2.75 3.68
C ASN A 324 -32.02 -1.67 3.40
N TRP A 325 -30.89 -2.04 2.79
CA TRP A 325 -29.88 -1.08 2.38
C TRP A 325 -30.45 -0.07 1.38
N LEU A 326 -31.16 -0.53 0.35
CA LEU A 326 -31.77 0.36 -0.66
C LEU A 326 -32.76 1.35 -0.02
N LYS A 327 -33.58 0.88 0.92
CA LYS A 327 -34.54 1.71 1.65
C LYS A 327 -33.87 2.76 2.53
N ASN A 328 -32.76 2.39 3.19
CA ASN A 328 -32.07 3.26 4.14
C ASN A 328 -31.12 4.26 3.45
N ASN A 329 -30.80 4.06 2.18
CA ASN A 329 -29.87 4.90 1.42
C ASN A 329 -30.54 5.56 0.19
N PRO A 330 -31.57 6.41 0.36
CA PRO A 330 -32.33 6.97 -0.75
C PRO A 330 -31.51 7.91 -1.67
N THR A 331 -30.42 8.46 -1.14
CA THR A 331 -29.48 9.36 -1.82
C THR A 331 -28.15 8.68 -2.17
N ALA A 332 -28.12 7.34 -2.22
CA ALA A 332 -26.93 6.59 -2.61
C ALA A 332 -26.39 7.05 -3.98
N SER A 333 -25.07 7.04 -4.12
CA SER A 333 -24.41 7.37 -5.38
C SER A 333 -24.72 6.34 -6.46
N LEU A 334 -24.51 6.69 -7.73
CA LEU A 334 -24.66 5.76 -8.83
C LEU A 334 -23.69 4.56 -8.71
N ASP A 335 -22.49 4.78 -8.17
CA ASP A 335 -21.50 3.72 -7.92
C ASP A 335 -21.95 2.73 -6.84
N ASP A 336 -22.47 3.25 -5.72
CA ASP A 336 -22.98 2.43 -4.62
C ASP A 336 -24.20 1.60 -5.07
N LEU A 337 -25.15 2.24 -5.74
CA LEU A 337 -26.31 1.56 -6.32
C LEU A 337 -25.90 0.51 -7.34
N ASN A 338 -24.87 0.76 -8.13
CA ASN A 338 -24.38 -0.20 -9.11
C ASN A 338 -23.80 -1.44 -8.43
N ASN A 339 -23.02 -1.27 -7.36
CA ASN A 339 -22.44 -2.37 -6.61
C ASN A 339 -23.51 -3.29 -6.00
N VAL A 340 -24.49 -2.70 -5.31
CA VAL A 340 -25.60 -3.45 -4.71
C VAL A 340 -26.53 -4.03 -5.79
N GLY A 341 -26.78 -3.28 -6.86
CA GLY A 341 -27.58 -3.70 -8.00
C GLY A 341 -26.98 -4.88 -8.76
N TRP A 342 -25.67 -4.88 -8.99
CA TRP A 342 -24.97 -6.03 -9.60
C TRP A 342 -25.10 -7.28 -8.73
N THR A 343 -24.94 -7.14 -7.42
CA THR A 343 -25.14 -8.25 -6.48
C THR A 343 -26.58 -8.77 -6.53
N ALA A 344 -27.57 -7.87 -6.55
CA ALA A 344 -28.97 -8.24 -6.68
C ALA A 344 -29.26 -8.99 -8.00
N PHE A 345 -28.62 -8.58 -9.11
CA PHE A 345 -28.69 -9.27 -10.40
C PHE A 345 -28.10 -10.68 -10.32
N GLU A 346 -26.88 -10.84 -9.81
CA GLU A 346 -26.22 -12.16 -9.68
C GLU A 346 -27.05 -13.13 -8.84
N LEU A 347 -27.69 -12.63 -7.78
CA LEU A 347 -28.53 -13.42 -6.89
C LEU A 347 -29.97 -13.59 -7.41
N LYS A 348 -30.36 -12.88 -8.48
CA LYS A 348 -31.72 -12.83 -9.05
C LYS A 348 -32.77 -12.37 -8.04
N ILE A 349 -32.43 -11.34 -7.26
CA ILE A 349 -33.19 -10.84 -6.13
C ILE A 349 -33.70 -9.43 -6.42
N ALA A 350 -34.99 -9.19 -6.17
CA ALA A 350 -35.62 -7.87 -6.25
C ALA A 350 -35.25 -7.01 -7.48
N PRO A 351 -35.11 -7.58 -8.71
CA PRO A 351 -34.41 -6.91 -9.80
C PRO A 351 -35.04 -5.57 -10.20
N SER A 352 -36.37 -5.46 -10.12
CA SER A 352 -37.10 -4.23 -10.46
C SER A 352 -36.81 -3.05 -9.53
N GLU A 353 -36.66 -3.27 -8.22
CA GLU A 353 -36.41 -2.18 -7.26
C GLU A 353 -35.04 -1.55 -7.47
N PHE A 354 -34.03 -2.39 -7.71
CA PHE A 354 -32.67 -1.94 -8.00
C PHE A 354 -32.58 -1.26 -9.37
N ALA A 355 -33.23 -1.83 -10.40
CA ALA A 355 -33.33 -1.19 -11.71
C ALA A 355 -33.93 0.22 -11.60
N HIS A 356 -35.08 0.36 -10.93
CA HIS A 356 -35.74 1.66 -10.77
C HIS A 356 -34.89 2.67 -10.01
N ALA A 357 -34.19 2.25 -8.95
CA ALA A 357 -33.32 3.14 -8.19
C ALA A 357 -32.13 3.63 -9.02
N LEU A 358 -31.48 2.73 -9.75
CA LEU A 358 -30.39 3.07 -10.67
C LEU A 358 -30.86 4.00 -11.79
N ILE A 359 -31.99 3.71 -12.44
CA ILE A 359 -32.55 4.56 -13.50
C ILE A 359 -32.85 5.96 -12.99
N ARG A 360 -33.39 6.08 -11.77
CA ARG A 360 -33.68 7.38 -11.15
C ARG A 360 -32.41 8.21 -11.02
N VAL A 361 -31.36 7.67 -10.41
CA VAL A 361 -30.10 8.40 -10.21
C VAL A 361 -29.38 8.65 -11.54
N TRP A 362 -29.44 7.70 -12.48
CA TRP A 362 -28.86 7.84 -13.80
C TRP A 362 -29.44 9.05 -14.56
N ASN A 363 -30.75 9.27 -14.51
CA ASN A 363 -31.39 10.37 -15.25
C ASN A 363 -30.88 11.76 -14.81
N ASP A 364 -30.34 11.87 -13.59
CA ASP A 364 -29.75 13.10 -13.05
C ASP A 364 -28.21 13.14 -13.21
N THR A 365 -27.61 12.10 -13.81
CA THR A 365 -26.15 11.95 -13.92
C THR A 365 -25.70 12.05 -15.40
N PRO A 366 -24.77 12.95 -15.75
CA PRO A 366 -24.17 12.98 -17.08
C PRO A 366 -23.43 11.67 -17.38
N ALA A 367 -23.78 11.00 -18.48
CA ALA A 367 -23.14 9.74 -18.85
C ALA A 367 -21.68 9.95 -19.32
N SER A 368 -20.77 9.10 -18.83
CA SER A 368 -19.37 9.02 -19.26
C SER A 368 -19.00 7.61 -19.75
N GLU A 369 -17.87 7.46 -20.44
CA GLU A 369 -17.37 6.14 -20.87
C GLU A 369 -17.16 5.18 -19.68
N GLN A 370 -16.89 5.72 -18.48
CA GLN A 370 -16.70 4.92 -17.26
C GLN A 370 -18.00 4.28 -16.76
N ASP A 371 -19.16 4.75 -17.23
CA ASP A 371 -20.47 4.30 -16.78
C ASP A 371 -21.04 3.17 -17.66
N ALA A 372 -20.29 2.67 -18.64
CA ALA A 372 -20.74 1.61 -19.52
C ALA A 372 -21.20 0.34 -18.76
N TYR A 373 -20.44 -0.08 -17.74
CA TYR A 373 -20.80 -1.22 -16.88
C TYR A 373 -22.03 -0.96 -16.01
N LYS A 374 -22.27 0.29 -15.64
CA LYS A 374 -23.44 0.68 -14.85
C LYS A 374 -24.71 0.65 -15.71
N ALA A 375 -24.61 1.13 -16.96
CA ALA A 375 -25.67 0.96 -17.94
C ALA A 375 -25.97 -0.53 -18.21
N ASP A 376 -24.94 -1.37 -18.36
CA ASP A 376 -25.15 -2.82 -18.55
C ASP A 376 -25.79 -3.48 -17.31
N THR A 377 -25.42 -3.06 -16.09
CA THR A 377 -26.08 -3.54 -14.85
C THR A 377 -27.57 -3.19 -14.82
N ILE A 378 -27.94 -1.97 -15.21
CA ILE A 378 -29.35 -1.57 -15.33
C ILE A 378 -30.08 -2.45 -16.35
N ALA A 379 -29.47 -2.66 -17.52
CA ALA A 379 -30.07 -3.45 -18.59
C ALA A 379 -30.35 -4.91 -18.16
N ASN A 380 -29.36 -5.53 -17.50
CA ASN A 380 -29.45 -6.88 -16.94
C ASN A 380 -30.54 -7.00 -15.85
N LEU A 381 -30.66 -6.01 -14.96
CA LEU A 381 -31.74 -5.98 -13.95
C LEU A 381 -33.12 -5.80 -14.60
N CYS A 382 -33.22 -4.91 -15.59
CA CYS A 382 -34.45 -4.71 -16.36
C CYS A 382 -34.88 -5.99 -17.08
N GLU A 383 -33.93 -6.71 -17.70
CA GLU A 383 -34.17 -8.02 -18.31
C GLU A 383 -34.78 -9.01 -17.31
N LEU A 384 -34.16 -9.17 -16.13
CA LEU A 384 -34.67 -10.07 -15.09
C LEU A 384 -36.06 -9.68 -14.59
N SER A 385 -36.40 -8.39 -14.59
CA SER A 385 -37.73 -7.90 -14.22
C SER A 385 -38.76 -7.92 -15.35
N GLY A 386 -38.37 -8.26 -16.58
CA GLY A 386 -39.24 -8.22 -17.76
C GLY A 386 -39.48 -6.82 -18.35
N ASP A 387 -38.71 -5.81 -17.94
CA ASP A 387 -38.78 -4.44 -18.47
C ASP A 387 -37.96 -4.32 -19.75
N LYS A 388 -38.50 -4.88 -20.84
CA LYS A 388 -37.84 -4.86 -22.15
C LYS A 388 -37.47 -3.45 -22.63
N PRO A 389 -38.34 -2.42 -22.54
CA PRO A 389 -37.99 -1.08 -23.01
C PRO A 389 -36.73 -0.52 -22.35
N ASN A 390 -36.60 -0.63 -21.03
CA ASN A 390 -35.39 -0.15 -20.34
C ASN A 390 -34.20 -1.09 -20.53
N ALA A 391 -34.41 -2.41 -20.62
CA ALA A 391 -33.34 -3.36 -20.92
C ALA A 391 -32.65 -3.02 -22.26
N VAL A 392 -33.43 -2.79 -23.31
CA VAL A 392 -32.90 -2.39 -24.63
C VAL A 392 -32.25 -1.01 -24.56
N ARG A 393 -32.92 0.00 -23.98
CA ARG A 393 -32.40 1.36 -23.87
C ARG A 393 -31.02 1.41 -23.20
N PHE A 394 -30.88 0.73 -22.06
CA PHE A 394 -29.62 0.75 -21.32
C PHE A 394 -28.57 -0.18 -21.91
N GLY A 395 -28.97 -1.27 -22.58
CA GLY A 395 -28.05 -2.09 -23.37
C GLY A 395 -27.43 -1.33 -24.55
N GLU A 396 -28.24 -0.56 -25.29
CA GLU A 396 -27.75 0.32 -26.36
C GLU A 396 -26.79 1.38 -25.81
N LEU A 397 -27.12 1.95 -24.65
CA LEU A 397 -26.27 2.92 -23.97
C LEU A 397 -24.95 2.31 -23.52
N ALA A 398 -24.96 1.10 -22.96
CA ALA A 398 -23.74 0.39 -22.55
C ALA A 398 -22.80 0.14 -23.74
N VAL A 399 -23.34 -0.34 -24.87
CA VAL A 399 -22.58 -0.54 -26.12
C VAL A 399 -22.04 0.77 -26.68
N LYS A 400 -22.79 1.87 -26.55
CA LYS A 400 -22.36 3.20 -26.98
C LYS A 400 -21.24 3.78 -26.11
N LEU A 401 -21.28 3.54 -24.79
CA LEU A 401 -20.32 4.09 -23.84
C LEU A 401 -19.02 3.29 -23.75
N ILE A 402 -19.07 1.97 -23.97
CA ILE A 402 -17.87 1.13 -23.89
C ILE A 402 -16.90 1.45 -25.05
N PRO A 403 -15.60 1.67 -24.78
CA PRO A 403 -14.64 1.97 -25.84
C PRO A 403 -14.56 0.86 -26.90
N GLU A 404 -14.41 1.25 -28.16
CA GLU A 404 -14.42 0.32 -29.30
C GLU A 404 -13.38 -0.81 -29.18
N LYS A 405 -12.24 -0.51 -28.57
CA LYS A 405 -11.10 -1.42 -28.38
C LYS A 405 -11.24 -2.30 -27.14
N SER A 406 -12.29 -2.12 -26.35
CA SER A 406 -12.52 -2.90 -25.13
C SER A 406 -12.81 -4.36 -25.47
N ARG A 407 -12.18 -5.28 -24.72
CA ARG A 407 -12.44 -6.72 -24.86
C ARG A 407 -13.88 -7.10 -24.48
N MET A 408 -14.56 -6.26 -23.69
CA MET A 408 -15.95 -6.49 -23.24
C MET A 408 -17.00 -6.03 -24.25
N ARG A 409 -16.64 -5.26 -25.28
CA ARG A 409 -17.63 -4.70 -26.23
C ARG A 409 -18.49 -5.78 -26.88
N LYS A 410 -17.86 -6.89 -27.29
CA LYS A 410 -18.55 -8.02 -27.90
C LYS A 410 -19.58 -8.66 -26.96
N GLU A 411 -19.27 -8.72 -25.67
CA GLU A 411 -20.21 -9.24 -24.65
C GLU A 411 -21.41 -8.31 -24.49
N PHE A 412 -21.19 -6.98 -24.47
CA PHE A 412 -22.28 -6.01 -24.38
C PHE A 412 -23.17 -6.03 -25.63
N GLU A 413 -22.59 -6.20 -26.82
CA GLU A 413 -23.36 -6.37 -28.06
C GLU A 413 -24.20 -7.66 -28.04
N GLN A 414 -23.65 -8.76 -27.51
CA GLN A 414 -24.39 -10.02 -27.34
C GLN A 414 -25.53 -9.89 -26.33
N ASN A 415 -25.28 -9.22 -25.20
CA ASN A 415 -26.30 -8.89 -24.20
C ASN A 415 -27.42 -8.04 -24.83
N LEU A 416 -27.08 -7.03 -25.63
CA LEU A 416 -28.06 -6.19 -26.30
C LEU A 416 -28.98 -6.98 -27.25
N GLU A 417 -28.42 -7.88 -28.05
CA GLU A 417 -29.24 -8.74 -28.92
C GLU A 417 -30.16 -9.66 -28.11
N ARG A 418 -29.69 -10.17 -26.96
CA ARG A 418 -30.52 -10.91 -26.00
C ARG A 418 -31.69 -10.06 -25.49
N TYR A 419 -31.45 -8.81 -25.09
CA TYR A 419 -32.51 -7.91 -24.62
C TYR A 419 -33.56 -7.61 -25.71
N LYS A 420 -33.13 -7.41 -26.97
CA LYS A 420 -34.05 -7.17 -28.10
C LYS A 420 -34.96 -8.36 -28.39
N ALA A 421 -34.48 -9.57 -28.13
CA ALA A 421 -35.20 -10.83 -28.33
C ALA A 421 -36.18 -11.20 -27.20
N MET A 422 -36.25 -10.43 -26.10
CA MET A 422 -37.25 -10.62 -25.04
C MET A 422 -38.68 -10.56 -25.62
N ASN A 423 -39.59 -11.43 -25.17
CA ASN A 423 -40.99 -11.43 -25.60
C ASN A 423 -41.85 -10.44 -24.84
#